data_AF-A0A7W7CE26-F1
#
_entry.id   AF-A0A7W7CE26-F1
#
_cell.length_a   1.000
_cell.length_b   1.000
_cell.length_c   1.000
_cell.angle_alpha   90.00
_cell.angle_beta   90.00
_cell.angle_gamma   90.00
#
_symmetry.space_group_name_H-M   'P 1'
#
loop_
_entity.id
_entity.type
_entity.pdbx_description
1 polymer ?
#
loop_
_entity_poly.entity_id
_entity_poly.type
_entity_poly.pdbx_seq_one_letter_code
_entity_poly.pdbx_strand_id
1 'polypeptide(L)'
;MSRRTRGHHPGTGAAQEAADDIYRQLRGEEARVAEDFVELLDYLSRIEAGISRGDWTYTRSRLPGLIRAATNLTEVLSTPDGAELEEPDARPEFVMAAISQWSQRYRLGRAAYPLTAG
;
A
#
# COMPACT_ATOMS: atom_id res chain seq x y z
N MET A 1 -43.17 -9.19 19.82
CA MET A 1 -41.88 -9.90 20.01
C MET A 1 -41.09 -9.81 18.71
N SER A 2 -40.20 -8.83 18.55
CA SER A 2 -39.36 -8.68 17.34
C SER A 2 -37.94 -9.17 17.61
N ARG A 3 -37.54 -10.26 16.95
CA ARG A 3 -36.13 -10.71 16.92
C ARG A 3 -35.38 -9.85 15.90
N ARG A 4 -34.51 -8.97 16.38
CA ARG A 4 -33.46 -8.33 15.56
C ARG A 4 -32.41 -9.38 15.21
N THR A 5 -32.36 -9.80 13.97
CA THR A 5 -31.20 -10.49 13.39
C THR A 5 -30.08 -9.46 13.23
N ARG A 6 -29.02 -9.59 14.04
CA ARG A 6 -27.74 -8.90 13.79
C ARG A 6 -27.17 -9.48 12.49
N GLY A 7 -26.95 -8.61 11.50
CA GLY A 7 -26.21 -8.96 10.30
C GLY A 7 -24.79 -9.36 10.70
N HIS A 8 -24.47 -10.63 10.48
CA HIS A 8 -23.12 -11.15 10.52
C HIS A 8 -22.44 -10.67 9.23
N HIS A 9 -21.52 -9.71 9.33
CA HIS A 9 -20.67 -9.31 8.21
C HIS A 9 -19.59 -10.38 8.01
N PRO A 10 -19.62 -11.18 6.93
CA PRO A 10 -18.65 -12.25 6.71
C PRO A 10 -17.38 -11.77 5.97
N GLY A 11 -17.29 -10.48 5.63
CA GLY A 11 -16.28 -9.98 4.70
C GLY A 11 -14.90 -9.65 5.31
N THR A 12 -14.79 -9.53 6.64
CA THR A 12 -13.56 -9.02 7.26
C THR A 12 -12.54 -10.12 7.54
N GLY A 13 -12.98 -11.37 7.76
CA GLY A 13 -12.07 -12.49 8.07
C GLY A 13 -11.25 -12.93 6.87
N ALA A 14 -11.91 -13.24 5.75
CA ALA A 14 -11.23 -13.76 4.55
C ALA A 14 -10.26 -12.76 3.91
N ALA A 15 -10.59 -11.47 3.92
CA ALA A 15 -9.69 -10.43 3.40
C ALA A 15 -8.46 -10.22 4.29
N GLN A 16 -8.62 -10.39 5.60
CA GLN A 16 -7.54 -10.32 6.58
C GLN A 16 -6.64 -11.57 6.48
N GLU A 17 -7.23 -12.76 6.38
CA GLU A 17 -6.50 -14.02 6.18
C GLU A 17 -5.69 -14.02 4.88
N ALA A 18 -6.27 -13.54 3.77
CA ALA A 18 -5.55 -13.36 2.52
C ALA A 18 -4.39 -12.35 2.65
N ALA A 19 -4.54 -11.32 3.48
CA ALA A 19 -3.48 -10.34 3.74
C ALA A 19 -2.34 -10.94 4.54
N ASP A 20 -2.67 -11.72 5.56
CA ASP A 20 -1.69 -12.41 6.40
C ASP A 20 -0.95 -13.50 5.61
N ASP A 21 -1.62 -14.16 4.66
CA ASP A 21 -1.01 -15.12 3.75
C ASP A 21 -0.03 -14.46 2.79
N ILE A 22 -0.39 -13.31 2.19
CA ILE A 22 0.51 -12.53 1.34
C ILE A 22 1.71 -12.03 2.16
N TYR A 23 1.49 -11.51 3.37
CA TYR A 23 2.56 -11.05 4.25
C TYR A 23 3.53 -12.18 4.63
N ARG A 24 3.02 -13.40 4.85
CA ARG A 24 3.84 -14.60 5.12
C ARG A 24 4.65 -15.08 3.92
N GLN A 25 4.25 -14.71 2.70
CA GLN A 25 4.90 -15.14 1.46
C GLN A 25 5.96 -14.15 0.95
N LEU A 26 5.94 -12.90 1.42
CA LEU A 26 6.91 -11.88 1.06
C LEU A 26 8.27 -12.13 1.73
N ARG A 27 9.34 -12.03 0.95
CA ARG A 27 10.71 -11.92 1.45
C ARG A 27 10.96 -10.51 1.98
N GLY A 28 11.98 -10.35 2.82
CA GLY A 28 12.22 -9.09 3.54
C GLY A 28 12.30 -7.85 2.66
N GLU A 29 12.96 -7.93 1.50
CA GLU A 29 13.06 -6.80 0.56
C GLU A 29 11.76 -6.59 -0.22
N GLU A 30 11.08 -7.66 -0.65
CA GLU A 30 9.77 -7.59 -1.30
C GLU A 30 8.72 -6.89 -0.41
N ALA A 31 8.73 -7.21 0.89
CA ALA A 31 7.86 -6.56 1.87
C ALA A 31 8.18 -5.07 2.01
N ARG A 32 9.47 -4.71 2.12
CA ARG A 32 9.90 -3.30 2.22
C ARG A 32 9.52 -2.49 0.99
N VAL A 33 9.74 -3.03 -0.22
CA VAL A 33 9.29 -2.38 -1.46
C VAL A 33 7.79 -2.11 -1.43
N ALA A 34 6.99 -3.11 -1.06
CA ALA A 34 5.54 -2.95 -0.98
C ALA A 34 5.12 -1.94 0.10
N GLU A 35 5.75 -1.96 1.28
CA GLU A 35 5.49 -1.01 2.38
C GLU A 35 5.82 0.43 1.99
N ASP A 36 7.03 0.68 1.48
CA ASP A 36 7.48 2.03 1.09
C ASP A 36 6.65 2.58 -0.07
N PHE A 37 6.30 1.73 -1.05
CA PHE A 37 5.41 2.13 -2.13
C PHE A 37 3.99 2.45 -1.63
N VAL A 38 3.47 1.70 -0.67
CA VAL A 38 2.15 1.96 -0.07
C VAL A 38 2.17 3.24 0.78
N GLU A 39 3.28 3.54 1.46
CA GLU A 39 3.46 4.80 2.19
C GLU A 39 3.48 6.01 1.24
N LEU A 40 4.08 5.89 0.06
CA LEU A 40 3.98 6.92 -1.00
C LEU A 40 2.53 7.20 -1.39
N LEU A 41 1.71 6.16 -1.59
CA LEU A 41 0.30 6.31 -1.92
C LEU A 41 -0.51 6.97 -0.80
N ASP A 42 -0.15 6.74 0.48
CA ASP A 42 -0.75 7.45 1.62
C ASP A 42 -0.48 8.95 1.53
N TYR A 43 0.80 9.34 1.42
CA TYR A 43 1.16 10.76 1.36
C TYR A 43 0.55 11.46 0.15
N LEU A 44 0.57 10.84 -1.03
CA LEU A 44 -0.08 11.38 -2.21
C LEU A 44 -1.60 11.52 -2.01
N SER A 45 -2.25 10.55 -1.36
CA SER A 45 -3.68 10.64 -1.04
C SER A 45 -3.98 11.80 -0.09
N ARG A 46 -3.13 12.03 0.92
CA ARG A 46 -3.26 13.16 1.85
C ARG A 46 -3.04 14.50 1.12
N ILE A 47 -2.02 14.59 0.27
CA ILE A 47 -1.74 15.78 -0.54
C ILE A 47 -2.92 16.11 -1.46
N GLU A 48 -3.45 15.12 -2.18
CA GLU A 48 -4.63 15.29 -3.04
C GLU A 48 -5.85 15.78 -2.24
N ALA A 49 -6.08 15.22 -1.05
CA ALA A 49 -7.15 15.67 -0.17
C ALA A 49 -6.95 17.11 0.33
N GLY A 50 -5.71 17.51 0.62
CA GLY A 50 -5.35 18.89 1.00
C GLY A 50 -5.60 19.88 -0.14
N ILE A 51 -5.14 19.55 -1.36
CA ILE A 51 -5.35 20.35 -2.57
C ILE A 51 -6.84 20.50 -2.86
N SER A 52 -7.60 19.40 -2.83
CA SER A 52 -9.05 19.40 -3.08
C SER A 52 -9.84 20.28 -2.11
N ARG A 53 -9.31 20.53 -0.90
CA ARG A 53 -9.92 21.39 0.12
C ARG A 53 -9.37 22.82 0.13
N GLY A 54 -8.36 23.12 -0.69
CA GLY A 54 -7.63 24.38 -0.65
C GLY A 54 -6.76 24.55 0.61
N ASP A 55 -6.45 23.47 1.34
CA ASP A 55 -5.64 23.51 2.56
C ASP A 55 -4.15 23.38 2.23
N TRP A 56 -3.55 24.50 1.84
CA TRP A 56 -2.14 24.59 1.45
C TRP A 56 -1.18 24.34 2.61
N THR A 57 -1.58 24.69 3.85
CA THR A 57 -0.78 24.46 5.06
C THR A 57 -0.69 22.96 5.35
N TYR A 58 -1.83 22.26 5.34
CA TYR A 58 -1.86 20.81 5.46
C TYR A 58 -1.04 20.15 4.35
N THR A 59 -1.26 20.55 3.10
CA THR A 59 -0.53 20.01 1.94
C THR A 59 0.98 20.13 2.12
N ARG A 60 1.47 21.33 2.45
CA ARG A 60 2.89 21.59 2.68
C ARG A 60 3.46 20.73 3.82
N SER A 61 2.70 20.54 4.89
CA SER A 61 3.12 19.70 6.03
C SER A 61 3.34 18.23 5.67
N ARG A 62 2.79 17.74 4.55
CA ARG A 62 2.92 16.35 4.10
C ARG A 62 4.09 16.12 3.14
N LEU A 63 4.63 17.17 2.51
CA LEU A 63 5.74 17.06 1.55
C LEU A 63 7.00 16.38 2.15
N PRO A 64 7.44 16.69 3.39
CA PRO A 64 8.62 16.02 3.95
C PRO A 64 8.43 14.50 4.10
N GLY A 65 7.20 14.07 4.41
CA GLY A 65 6.86 12.66 4.51
C GLY A 65 6.88 11.96 3.14
N LEU A 66 6.33 12.61 2.11
CA LEU A 66 6.40 12.12 0.73
C LEU A 66 7.85 11.95 0.26
N ILE A 67 8.70 12.96 0.51
CA ILE A 67 10.12 12.92 0.15
C ILE A 67 10.81 11.75 0.85
N ARG A 68 10.60 11.59 2.16
CA ARG A 68 11.18 10.48 2.92
C ARG A 68 10.77 9.13 2.36
N ALA A 69 9.48 8.91 2.11
CA ALA A 69 8.99 7.65 1.55
C ALA A 69 9.60 7.36 0.15
N ALA A 70 9.76 8.39 -0.69
CA ALA A 70 10.42 8.25 -1.99
C ALA A 70 11.90 7.90 -1.85
N THR A 71 12.59 8.51 -0.89
CA THR A 71 13.99 8.20 -0.57
C THR A 71 14.14 6.76 -0.09
N ASN A 72 13.33 6.31 0.86
CA ASN A 72 13.35 4.93 1.35
C ASN A 72 13.14 3.93 0.22
N LEU A 73 12.11 4.15 -0.63
CA LEU A 73 11.86 3.28 -1.78
C LEU A 73 13.06 3.26 -2.73
N THR A 74 13.69 4.42 -2.97
CA THR A 74 14.90 4.50 -3.80
C THR A 74 16.03 3.69 -3.17
N GLU A 75 16.27 3.82 -1.87
CA GLU A 75 17.31 3.07 -1.16
C GLU A 75 17.08 1.56 -1.22
N VAL A 76 15.85 1.10 -1.02
CA VAL A 76 15.48 -0.33 -1.13
C VAL A 76 15.67 -0.85 -2.56
N LEU A 77 15.35 -0.04 -3.57
CA LEU A 77 15.51 -0.42 -4.99
C LEU A 77 16.93 -0.24 -5.53
N SER A 78 17.80 0.51 -4.84
CA SER A 78 19.14 0.89 -5.31
C SER A 78 20.25 0.17 -4.54
N THR A 79 20.07 -1.12 -4.23
CA THR A 79 21.01 -1.94 -3.44
C THR A 79 22.49 -1.68 -3.79
N PRO A 80 23.41 -1.66 -2.79
CA PRO A 80 24.69 -0.95 -2.88
C PRO A 80 25.73 -1.51 -3.87
N ASP A 81 25.51 -2.68 -4.45
CA ASP A 81 26.55 -3.42 -5.19
C ASP A 81 26.43 -3.33 -6.73
N GLY A 82 25.54 -2.50 -7.27
CA GLY A 82 25.37 -2.39 -8.72
C GLY A 82 24.89 -3.69 -9.39
N ALA A 83 24.44 -4.66 -8.58
CA ALA A 83 23.48 -5.63 -9.04
C ALA A 83 22.20 -4.84 -9.34
N GLU A 84 21.91 -4.65 -10.63
CA GLU A 84 20.52 -4.63 -11.05
C GLU A 84 19.81 -5.78 -10.32
N LEU A 85 18.50 -5.67 -10.08
CA LEU A 85 17.68 -6.85 -9.76
C LEU A 85 17.68 -7.83 -10.96
N GLU A 86 18.85 -8.26 -11.44
CA GLU A 86 19.10 -9.57 -12.02
C GLU A 86 19.12 -10.61 -10.88
N GLU A 87 18.16 -10.53 -9.96
CA GLU A 87 17.90 -11.66 -9.08
C GLU A 87 16.86 -12.55 -9.77
N PRO A 88 17.19 -13.78 -10.19
CA PRO A 88 16.22 -14.76 -10.70
C PRO A 88 15.12 -15.15 -9.70
N ASP A 89 15.04 -14.46 -8.56
CA ASP A 89 14.28 -14.78 -7.36
C ASP A 89 13.33 -13.65 -6.90
N ALA A 90 13.37 -12.47 -7.53
CA ALA A 90 12.40 -11.41 -7.27
C ALA A 90 11.05 -11.82 -7.84
N ARG A 91 10.00 -11.86 -7.01
CA ARG A 91 8.66 -12.29 -7.42
C ARG A 91 7.71 -11.11 -7.48
N PRO A 92 7.70 -10.36 -8.61
CA PRO A 92 6.96 -9.11 -8.72
C PRO A 92 5.45 -9.30 -8.47
N GLU A 93 4.90 -10.48 -8.76
CA GLU A 93 3.50 -10.80 -8.53
C GLU A 93 3.11 -10.72 -7.05
N PHE A 94 3.98 -11.14 -6.11
CA PHE A 94 3.69 -11.05 -4.68
C PHE A 94 3.79 -9.60 -4.19
N VAL A 95 4.79 -8.85 -4.66
CA VAL A 95 4.93 -7.41 -4.37
C VAL A 95 3.69 -6.65 -4.87
N MET A 96 3.25 -6.92 -6.11
CA MET A 96 2.07 -6.29 -6.69
C MET A 96 0.78 -6.69 -5.98
N ALA A 97 0.65 -7.95 -5.56
CA ALA A 97 -0.49 -8.40 -4.75
C ALA A 97 -0.53 -7.67 -3.39
N ALA A 98 0.61 -7.53 -2.73
CA ALA A 98 0.75 -6.80 -1.47
C ALA A 98 0.40 -5.32 -1.65
N ILE A 99 0.95 -4.65 -2.66
CA ILE A 99 0.63 -3.24 -2.97
C ILE A 99 -0.87 -3.09 -3.23
N SER A 100 -1.45 -3.96 -4.07
CA SER A 100 -2.87 -3.91 -4.40
C SER A 100 -3.74 -4.00 -3.14
N GLN A 101 -3.44 -4.93 -2.25
CA GLN A 101 -4.22 -5.16 -1.05
C GLN A 101 -3.99 -4.09 0.03
N TRP A 102 -2.75 -3.76 0.35
CA TRP A 102 -2.43 -2.84 1.44
C TRP A 102 -2.75 -1.38 1.09
N SER A 103 -2.79 -1.05 -0.20
CA SER A 103 -3.15 0.28 -0.67
C SER A 103 -4.66 0.57 -0.58
N GLN A 104 -5.52 -0.44 -0.35
CA GLN A 104 -6.98 -0.27 -0.29
C GLN A 104 -7.46 0.72 0.78
N ARG A 105 -6.68 0.96 1.84
CA ARG A 105 -7.00 1.96 2.86
C ARG A 105 -6.86 3.40 2.34
N TYR A 106 -6.09 3.63 1.29
CA TYR A 106 -5.80 4.95 0.74
C TYR A 106 -6.62 5.25 -0.52
N ARG A 107 -7.01 6.52 -0.70
CA ARG A 107 -7.88 6.92 -1.82
C ARG A 107 -7.22 6.66 -3.17
N LEU A 108 -5.96 7.08 -3.33
CA LEU A 108 -5.22 6.83 -4.57
C LEU A 108 -4.84 5.36 -4.72
N GLY A 109 -4.65 4.64 -3.62
CA GLY A 109 -4.44 3.19 -3.65
C GLY A 109 -5.63 2.45 -4.25
N ARG A 110 -6.86 2.71 -3.77
CA ARG A 110 -8.09 2.15 -4.37
C ARG A 110 -8.29 2.53 -5.82
N ALA A 111 -7.90 3.75 -6.20
CA ALA A 111 -8.04 4.23 -7.57
C ALA A 111 -7.04 3.56 -8.52
N ALA A 112 -5.79 3.35 -8.07
CA ALA A 112 -4.73 2.72 -8.84
C ALA A 112 -4.88 1.19 -8.90
N TYR A 113 -5.38 0.58 -7.83
CA TYR A 113 -5.52 -0.86 -7.67
C TYR A 113 -6.95 -1.22 -7.29
N PRO A 114 -7.93 -1.09 -8.20
CA PRO A 114 -9.30 -1.45 -7.89
C PRO A 114 -9.39 -2.96 -7.59
N LEU A 115 -10.04 -3.35 -6.49
CA LEU A 115 -10.46 -4.74 -6.30
C LEU A 115 -11.43 -5.05 -7.43
N THR A 116 -11.01 -5.87 -8.39
CA THR A 116 -11.92 -6.34 -9.44
C THR A 116 -13.02 -7.11 -8.72
N ALA A 117 -14.26 -6.62 -8.83
CA ALA A 117 -15.41 -7.41 -8.42
C ALA A 117 -15.46 -8.63 -9.35
N GLY A 118 -14.93 -9.75 -8.88
CA GLY A 118 -15.24 -11.06 -9.44
C GLY A 118 -16.70 -11.40 -9.18
#